data_AF-A0A8D8ZAF6-F1
#
_entry.id   AF-A0A8D8ZAF6-F1
#
_cell.length_a   1.000
_cell.length_b   1.000
_cell.length_c   1.000
_cell.angle_alpha   90.00
_cell.angle_beta   90.00
_cell.angle_gamma   90.00
#
_symmetry.space_group_name_H-M   'P 1'
#
loop_
_entity.id
_entity.type
_entity.pdbx_description
1 polymer ?
#
loop_
_entity_poly.entity_id
_entity_poly.type
_entity_poly.pdbx_seq_one_letter_code
_entity_poly.pdbx_strand_id
1 'polypeptide(L)'
;MNQLGTVYATKRRRRNGKSLKPPPKDGVTKSNPSKRHRERLNAELDTLANLLPFEQNILSKLDRLSILRLSVSYLRTKSYFQVTMHKIKEENQYRSRGELSLYEQAFTDGDMFLQALNGFLVILTCEGEVFFATHTIESYLGFHQSDIVHQSVYELVHSEDREE
;
A
#
# COMPACT_ATOMS: atom_id res chain seq x y z
N MET A 1 -31.76 -54.17 -20.10
CA MET A 1 -30.88 -54.56 -18.97
C MET A 1 -29.45 -54.29 -19.37
N ASN A 2 -28.83 -53.32 -18.69
CA ASN A 2 -27.42 -52.96 -18.82
C ASN A 2 -26.51 -54.14 -18.46
N GLN A 3 -25.36 -54.26 -19.12
CA GLN A 3 -24.09 -54.36 -18.40
C GLN A 3 -22.89 -53.98 -19.28
N LEU A 4 -22.11 -53.05 -18.74
CA LEU A 4 -20.88 -52.50 -19.28
C LEU A 4 -19.72 -53.49 -19.16
N GLY A 5 -18.81 -53.47 -20.13
CA GLY A 5 -17.49 -54.09 -20.04
C GLY A 5 -16.42 -53.10 -20.51
N THR A 6 -16.06 -52.14 -19.66
CA THR A 6 -15.00 -51.16 -19.92
C THR A 6 -13.64 -51.86 -19.91
N VAL A 7 -12.92 -51.82 -21.03
CA VAL A 7 -11.57 -52.36 -21.18
C VAL A 7 -10.58 -51.42 -20.50
N TYR A 8 -10.01 -51.83 -19.37
CA TYR A 8 -8.88 -51.12 -18.76
C TYR A 8 -7.56 -51.67 -19.31
N ALA A 9 -6.84 -50.83 -20.05
CA ALA A 9 -5.47 -51.09 -20.49
C ALA A 9 -4.53 -51.17 -19.26
N THR A 10 -3.94 -52.34 -19.05
CA THR A 10 -2.89 -52.56 -18.05
C THR A 10 -1.60 -51.84 -18.44
N LYS A 11 -1.40 -50.62 -17.92
CA LYS A 11 -0.12 -49.91 -18.03
C LYS A 11 0.87 -50.49 -17.01
N ARG A 12 1.73 -51.42 -17.46
CA ARG A 12 2.85 -51.96 -16.68
C ARG A 12 3.69 -50.81 -16.11
N ARG A 13 3.64 -50.64 -14.79
CA ARG A 13 4.44 -49.67 -14.03
C ARG A 13 5.91 -50.10 -14.07
N ARG A 14 6.76 -49.39 -14.82
CA ARG A 14 8.22 -49.55 -14.74
C ARG A 14 8.63 -49.23 -13.30
N ARG A 15 9.13 -50.23 -12.56
CA ARG A 15 9.75 -50.01 -11.25
C ARG A 15 11.07 -49.27 -11.48
N ASN A 16 11.10 -47.97 -11.17
CA ASN A 16 12.35 -47.24 -11.10
C ASN A 16 13.19 -47.85 -9.98
N GLY A 17 14.39 -48.34 -10.32
CA GLY A 17 15.36 -48.84 -9.36
C GLY A 17 15.65 -47.76 -8.32
N LYS A 18 15.59 -48.17 -7.04
CA LYS A 18 15.98 -47.31 -5.91
C LYS A 18 17.48 -47.02 -6.03
N SER A 19 17.84 -45.86 -6.57
CA SER A 19 19.19 -45.34 -6.38
C SER A 19 19.28 -44.80 -4.96
N LEU A 20 19.99 -45.53 -4.10
CA LEU A 20 20.28 -45.16 -2.72
C LEU A 20 21.17 -43.91 -2.76
N LYS A 21 20.55 -42.73 -2.57
CA LYS A 21 21.27 -41.48 -2.41
C LYS A 21 21.86 -41.44 -0.99
N PRO A 22 23.16 -41.20 -0.80
CA PRO A 22 23.76 -41.16 0.54
C PRO A 22 23.16 -40.00 1.36
N PRO A 23 23.08 -40.13 2.70
CA PRO A 23 22.56 -39.07 3.56
C PRO A 23 23.47 -37.83 3.45
N PRO A 24 22.91 -36.62 3.26
CA PRO A 24 23.71 -35.41 3.24
C PRO A 24 24.31 -35.16 4.63
N LYS A 25 25.64 -35.06 4.69
CA LYS A 25 26.39 -34.62 5.87
C LYS A 25 26.20 -33.12 6.09
N ASP A 26 25.97 -32.77 7.34
CA ASP A 26 26.19 -31.48 8.01
C ASP A 26 25.63 -30.19 7.36
N GLY A 27 24.51 -29.74 7.92
CA GLY A 27 24.32 -28.35 8.36
C GLY A 27 24.07 -27.25 7.33
N VAL A 28 24.32 -27.44 6.04
CA VAL A 28 24.08 -26.40 5.02
C VAL A 28 23.09 -26.90 3.98
N THR A 29 21.80 -26.92 4.36
CA THR A 29 20.74 -26.87 3.36
C THR A 29 20.84 -25.51 2.67
N LYS A 30 21.59 -25.43 1.57
CA LYS A 30 21.55 -24.29 0.65
C LYS A 30 20.08 -24.02 0.34
N SER A 31 19.53 -22.93 0.87
CA SER A 31 18.13 -22.56 0.66
C SER A 31 17.84 -22.60 -0.83
N ASN A 32 16.73 -23.20 -1.25
CA ASN A 32 16.43 -23.28 -2.67
C ASN A 32 16.38 -21.85 -3.28
N PRO A 33 16.73 -21.68 -4.57
CA PRO A 33 16.81 -20.35 -5.19
C PRO A 33 15.51 -19.54 -5.08
N SER A 34 14.35 -20.20 -5.15
CA SER A 34 13.03 -19.56 -5.00
C SER A 34 12.83 -18.99 -3.58
N LYS A 35 13.20 -19.73 -2.54
CA LYS A 35 13.13 -19.31 -1.13
C LYS A 35 14.01 -18.08 -0.92
N ARG A 36 15.25 -18.11 -1.38
CA ARG A 36 16.18 -16.97 -1.28
C ARG A 36 15.65 -15.74 -2.01
N HIS A 37 15.01 -15.91 -3.16
CA HIS A 37 14.38 -14.82 -3.89
C HIS A 37 13.20 -14.21 -3.10
N ARG A 38 12.32 -15.05 -2.55
CA ARG A 38 11.21 -14.58 -1.70
C ARG A 38 11.70 -13.86 -0.44
N GLU A 39 12.74 -14.37 0.21
CA GLU A 39 13.34 -13.74 1.40
C GLU A 39 13.89 -12.35 1.09
N ARG A 40 14.57 -12.20 -0.06
CA ARG A 40 15.02 -10.88 -0.53
C ARG A 40 13.85 -9.94 -0.79
N LEU A 41 12.82 -10.39 -1.51
CA LEU A 41 11.62 -9.57 -1.77
C LEU A 41 10.92 -9.15 -0.47
N ASN A 42 10.80 -10.05 0.50
CA ASN A 42 10.21 -9.71 1.79
C ASN A 42 11.05 -8.68 2.56
N ALA A 43 12.39 -8.82 2.55
CA ALA A 43 13.26 -7.85 3.20
C ALA A 43 13.15 -6.44 2.57
N GLU A 44 12.99 -6.36 1.24
CA GLU A 44 12.72 -5.09 0.55
C GLU A 44 11.33 -4.54 0.90
N LEU A 45 10.30 -5.39 1.01
CA LEU A 45 8.96 -4.97 1.44
C LEU A 45 8.97 -4.43 2.89
N ASP A 46 9.71 -5.08 3.79
CA ASP A 46 9.86 -4.62 5.17
C ASP A 46 10.60 -3.28 5.24
N THR A 47 11.65 -3.12 4.40
CA THR A 47 12.35 -1.84 4.26
C THR A 47 11.42 -0.75 3.74
N LEU A 48 10.61 -1.07 2.73
CA LEU A 48 9.63 -0.15 2.16
C LEU A 48 8.56 0.26 3.18
N ALA A 49 8.05 -0.68 3.98
CA ALA A 49 7.10 -0.39 5.05
C ALA A 49 7.66 0.63 6.05
N ASN A 50 8.92 0.47 6.45
CA ASN A 50 9.60 1.38 7.38
C ASN A 50 9.85 2.79 6.82
N LEU A 51 9.72 3.00 5.51
CA LEU A 51 9.86 4.30 4.87
C LEU A 51 8.53 5.06 4.73
N LEU A 52 7.39 4.40 5.01
CA LEU A 52 6.09 5.05 4.96
C LEU A 52 5.92 6.06 6.11
N PRO A 53 5.19 7.16 5.91
CA PRO A 53 4.98 8.19 6.92
C PRO A 53 3.89 7.80 7.93
N PHE A 54 4.03 6.64 8.57
CA PHE A 54 3.12 6.18 9.63
C PHE A 54 3.92 5.74 10.86
N GLU A 55 3.25 5.72 12.01
CA GLU A 55 3.84 5.23 13.25
C GLU A 55 4.03 3.69 13.25
N GLN A 56 4.97 3.20 14.07
CA GLN A 56 5.39 1.79 14.07
C GLN A 56 4.27 0.80 14.47
N ASN A 57 3.35 1.22 15.34
CA ASN A 57 2.13 0.50 15.71
C ASN A 57 1.18 0.27 14.53
N ILE A 58 1.23 1.13 13.52
CA ILE A 58 0.45 0.99 12.29
C ILE A 58 1.22 0.09 11.33
N LEU A 59 2.49 0.41 11.08
CA LEU A 59 3.35 -0.31 10.14
C LEU A 59 3.44 -1.81 10.44
N SER A 60 3.53 -2.18 11.71
CA SER A 60 3.59 -3.59 12.17
C SER A 60 2.32 -4.40 11.88
N LYS A 61 1.19 -3.75 11.58
CA LYS A 61 -0.10 -4.39 11.28
C LYS A 61 -0.39 -4.46 9.78
N LEU A 62 0.38 -3.77 8.96
CA LEU A 62 0.12 -3.72 7.52
C LEU A 62 0.43 -5.05 6.84
N ASP A 63 -0.46 -5.47 5.96
CA ASP A 63 -0.23 -6.59 5.07
C ASP A 63 0.57 -6.14 3.82
N ARG A 64 1.06 -7.11 3.05
CA ARG A 64 1.93 -6.82 1.88
C ARG A 64 1.24 -6.00 0.81
N LEU A 65 -0.07 -6.20 0.61
CA LEU A 65 -0.82 -5.43 -0.36
C LEU A 65 -1.02 -3.99 0.12
N SER A 66 -1.33 -3.78 1.40
CA SER A 66 -1.45 -2.43 1.96
C SER A 66 -0.13 -1.68 1.95
N ILE A 67 1.01 -2.33 2.23
CA ILE A 67 2.33 -1.69 2.10
C ILE A 67 2.51 -1.14 0.67
N LEU A 68 2.29 -1.98 -0.35
CA LEU A 68 2.41 -1.58 -1.74
C LEU A 68 1.42 -0.47 -2.13
N ARG A 69 0.14 -0.62 -1.74
CA ARG A 69 -0.92 0.38 -1.96
C ARG A 69 -0.53 1.73 -1.39
N LEU A 70 -0.12 1.77 -0.12
CA LEU A 70 0.24 3.00 0.57
C LEU A 70 1.53 3.62 0.02
N SER A 71 2.50 2.81 -0.40
CA SER A 71 3.71 3.31 -1.07
C SER A 71 3.38 4.00 -2.40
N VAL A 72 2.55 3.36 -3.23
CA VAL A 72 2.11 3.96 -4.50
C VAL A 72 1.30 5.23 -4.24
N SER A 73 0.38 5.19 -3.28
CA SER A 73 -0.42 6.35 -2.90
C SER A 73 0.47 7.51 -2.46
N TYR A 74 1.41 7.27 -1.55
CA TYR A 74 2.33 8.29 -1.05
C TYR A 74 3.14 8.92 -2.19
N LEU A 75 3.69 8.11 -3.10
CA LEU A 75 4.46 8.61 -4.24
C LEU A 75 3.58 9.45 -5.19
N ARG A 76 2.34 9.03 -5.42
CA ARG A 76 1.38 9.77 -6.25
C ARG A 76 1.04 11.13 -5.63
N THR A 77 0.70 11.15 -4.34
CA THR A 77 0.41 12.37 -3.58
C THR A 77 1.61 13.30 -3.56
N LYS A 78 2.81 12.78 -3.25
CA LYS A 78 4.06 13.55 -3.24
C LYS A 78 4.37 14.15 -4.61
N SER A 79 4.30 13.35 -5.67
CA SER A 79 4.53 13.81 -7.04
C SER A 79 3.57 14.92 -7.45
N TYR A 80 2.27 14.74 -7.16
CA TYR A 80 1.23 15.72 -7.46
C TYR A 80 1.49 17.07 -6.78
N PHE A 81 1.70 17.07 -5.46
CA PHE A 81 1.94 18.31 -4.72
C PHE A 81 3.29 18.94 -5.04
N GLN A 82 4.31 18.15 -5.34
CA GLN A 82 5.61 18.68 -5.77
C GLN A 82 5.46 19.49 -7.07
N VAL A 83 4.78 18.97 -8.08
CA VAL A 83 4.54 19.70 -9.34
C VAL A 83 3.72 20.98 -9.09
N THR A 84 2.68 20.90 -8.27
CA THR A 84 1.84 22.07 -7.95
C THR A 84 2.62 23.15 -7.20
N MET A 85 3.45 22.76 -6.22
CA MET A 85 4.32 23.68 -5.48
C MET A 85 5.36 24.34 -6.39
N HIS A 86 5.96 23.59 -7.33
CA HIS A 86 6.91 24.16 -8.29
C HIS A 86 6.25 25.20 -9.20
N LYS A 87 5.04 24.92 -9.72
CA LYS A 87 4.28 25.89 -10.53
C LYS A 87 3.97 27.18 -9.78
N ILE A 88 3.52 27.07 -8.52
CA ILE A 88 3.23 28.23 -7.67
C ILE A 88 4.51 29.04 -7.41
N LYS A 89 5.65 28.37 -7.19
CA LYS A 89 6.95 29.04 -7.01
C LYS A 89 7.40 29.77 -8.27
N GLU A 90 7.19 29.20 -9.46
CA GLU A 90 7.50 29.85 -10.74
C GLU A 90 6.58 31.06 -11.01
N GLU A 91 5.27 30.95 -10.81
CA GLU A 91 4.32 32.06 -10.99
C GLU A 91 4.58 33.23 -10.01
N ASN A 92 4.92 32.91 -8.76
CA ASN A 92 5.20 33.92 -7.74
C ASN A 92 6.58 34.58 -7.91
N GLN A 93 7.51 33.98 -8.64
CA GLN A 93 8.80 34.60 -8.95
C GLN A 93 8.64 35.86 -9.82
N TYR A 94 7.53 35.96 -10.56
CA TYR A 94 7.17 37.14 -11.34
C TYR A 94 6.40 38.21 -10.54
N ARG A 95 5.90 37.90 -9.34
CA ARG A 95 5.08 38.79 -8.51
C ARG A 95 5.74 39.05 -7.15
N SER A 96 6.75 39.93 -7.16
CA SER A 96 7.33 40.67 -6.01
C SER A 96 7.77 39.87 -4.76
N ARG A 97 9.07 39.98 -4.46
CA ARG A 97 9.88 39.19 -3.52
C ARG A 97 9.75 39.59 -2.03
N GLY A 98 8.67 40.25 -1.62
CA GLY A 98 8.62 41.00 -0.36
C GLY A 98 7.91 40.34 0.82
N GLU A 99 6.76 39.69 0.62
CA GLU A 99 5.86 39.31 1.74
C GLU A 99 5.75 37.80 2.01
N LEU A 100 6.24 36.93 1.12
CA LEU A 100 5.94 35.48 1.19
C LEU A 100 6.85 34.69 2.14
N SER A 101 7.98 35.24 2.60
CA SER A 101 8.85 34.56 3.57
C SER A 101 8.14 34.27 4.91
N LEU A 102 7.10 35.04 5.23
CA LEU A 102 6.26 34.83 6.42
C LEU A 102 5.22 33.72 6.22
N TYR A 103 4.71 33.54 4.99
CA TYR A 103 3.74 32.49 4.67
C TYR A 103 4.38 31.11 4.58
N GLU A 104 5.61 31.00 4.04
CA GLU A 104 6.35 29.74 4.00
C GLU A 104 6.69 29.24 5.42
N GLN A 105 6.78 30.15 6.41
CA GLN A 105 6.92 29.82 7.82
C GLN A 105 5.56 29.58 8.52
N ALA A 106 4.45 30.15 8.04
CA ALA A 106 3.10 29.88 8.56
C ALA A 106 2.56 28.48 8.19
N PHE A 107 3.11 27.82 7.17
CA PHE A 107 2.82 26.42 6.82
C PHE A 107 3.41 25.39 7.81
N THR A 108 4.14 25.83 8.84
CA THR A 108 4.82 24.92 9.78
C THR A 108 3.89 24.20 10.75
N ASP A 109 2.60 24.55 10.80
CA ASP A 109 1.68 23.93 11.75
C ASP A 109 0.39 23.43 11.10
N GLY A 110 0.56 22.44 10.22
CA GLY A 110 -0.57 21.69 9.65
C GLY A 110 -1.46 21.09 10.75
N ASP A 111 -0.90 20.75 11.90
CA ASP A 111 -1.65 20.20 13.03
C ASP A 111 -2.52 21.26 13.71
N MET A 112 -2.01 22.48 13.96
CA MET A 112 -2.86 23.59 14.41
C MET A 112 -3.98 23.91 13.42
N PHE A 113 -3.71 23.85 12.12
CA PHE A 113 -4.76 24.04 11.11
C PHE A 113 -5.85 22.95 11.23
N LEU A 114 -5.46 21.68 11.36
CA LEU A 114 -6.41 20.58 11.51
C LEU A 114 -7.19 20.65 12.83
N GLN A 115 -6.57 21.13 13.91
CA GLN A 115 -7.25 21.39 15.18
C GLN A 115 -8.29 22.51 15.03
N ALA A 116 -7.93 23.61 14.35
CA ALA A 116 -8.82 24.73 14.12
C ALA A 116 -9.98 24.41 13.16
N LEU A 117 -9.77 23.50 12.20
CA LEU A 117 -10.79 23.05 11.25
C LEU A 117 -11.99 22.39 11.94
N ASN A 118 -11.78 21.79 13.13
CA ASN A 118 -12.78 20.99 13.83
C ASN A 118 -13.46 19.95 12.91
N GLY A 119 -12.63 19.27 12.12
CA GLY A 119 -13.06 18.27 11.14
C GLY A 119 -11.88 17.53 10.52
N PHE A 120 -12.09 17.03 9.31
CA PHE A 120 -11.08 16.32 8.55
C PHE A 120 -11.14 16.75 7.08
N LEU A 121 -10.05 16.53 6.34
CA LEU A 121 -10.01 16.74 4.90
C LEU A 121 -9.93 15.39 4.20
N VAL A 122 -10.65 15.28 3.09
CA VAL A 122 -10.54 14.19 2.12
C VAL A 122 -10.43 14.78 0.73
N ILE A 123 -9.51 14.25 -0.06
CA ILE A 123 -9.35 14.56 -1.48
C ILE A 123 -9.74 13.30 -2.24
N LEU A 124 -10.68 13.42 -3.18
CA LEU A 124 -11.16 12.32 -4.00
C LEU A 124 -10.73 12.50 -5.45
N THR A 125 -10.52 11.39 -6.15
CA THR A 125 -10.45 11.40 -7.61
C THR A 125 -11.86 11.47 -8.21
N CYS A 126 -11.96 11.75 -9.51
CA CYS A 126 -13.24 11.71 -10.23
C CYS A 126 -13.88 10.31 -10.27
N GLU A 127 -13.12 9.26 -9.98
CA GLU A 127 -13.59 7.87 -9.90
C GLU A 127 -14.08 7.52 -8.48
N GLY A 128 -14.00 8.45 -7.53
CA GLY A 128 -14.38 8.23 -6.13
C GLY A 128 -13.30 7.50 -5.32
N GLU A 129 -12.06 7.46 -5.78
CA GLU A 129 -10.93 6.94 -5.00
C GLU A 129 -10.47 8.01 -3.99
N VAL A 130 -10.23 7.62 -2.74
CA VAL A 130 -9.64 8.47 -1.71
C VAL A 130 -8.17 8.74 -2.04
N PHE A 131 -7.89 9.88 -2.66
CA PHE A 131 -6.53 10.27 -3.03
C PHE A 131 -5.68 10.66 -1.82
N PHE A 132 -6.29 11.32 -0.84
CA PHE A 132 -5.65 11.73 0.42
C PHE A 132 -6.72 11.95 1.49
N ALA A 133 -6.40 11.64 2.74
CA ALA A 133 -7.22 11.98 3.90
C ALA A 133 -6.33 12.46 5.03
N THR A 134 -6.79 13.35 5.91
CA THR A 134 -6.04 13.75 7.11
C THR A 134 -6.17 12.70 8.21
N HIS A 135 -5.17 12.58 9.10
CA HIS A 135 -5.22 11.63 10.21
C HIS A 135 -6.41 11.87 11.15
N THR A 136 -6.92 13.11 11.22
CA THR A 136 -8.08 13.47 12.05
C THR A 136 -9.37 12.74 11.70
N ILE A 137 -9.50 12.15 10.50
CA ILE A 137 -10.68 11.38 10.09
C ILE A 137 -11.00 10.23 11.07
N GLU A 138 -9.98 9.66 11.72
CA GLU A 138 -10.15 8.61 12.72
C GLU A 138 -10.94 9.12 13.94
N SER A 139 -10.68 10.35 14.38
CA SER A 139 -11.38 10.95 15.53
C SER A 139 -12.86 11.24 15.26
N TYR A 140 -13.25 11.43 14.00
CA TYR A 140 -14.63 11.78 13.63
C TYR A 140 -15.44 10.58 13.13
N LEU A 141 -14.82 9.72 12.31
CA LEU A 141 -15.49 8.58 11.66
C LEU A 141 -15.00 7.22 12.15
N GLY A 142 -13.92 7.15 12.93
CA GLY A 142 -13.35 5.89 13.41
C GLY A 142 -12.52 5.12 12.38
N PHE A 143 -12.35 5.67 11.16
CA PHE A 143 -11.53 5.05 10.13
C PHE A 143 -10.07 5.48 10.25
N HIS A 144 -9.17 4.53 10.34
CA HIS A 144 -7.75 4.82 10.32
C HIS A 144 -7.30 5.23 8.90
N GLN A 145 -6.45 6.25 8.80
CA GLN A 145 -6.02 6.82 7.51
C GLN A 145 -5.41 5.77 6.56
N SER A 146 -4.60 4.84 7.08
CA SER A 146 -3.99 3.76 6.31
C SER A 146 -5.00 2.84 5.62
N ASP A 147 -6.20 2.74 6.17
CA ASP A 147 -7.18 1.74 5.74
C ASP A 147 -8.00 2.26 4.57
N ILE A 148 -8.24 3.58 4.55
CA ILE A 148 -9.13 4.22 3.57
C ILE A 148 -8.40 4.88 2.39
N VAL A 149 -7.12 5.25 2.55
CA VAL A 149 -6.37 5.90 1.46
C VAL A 149 -6.25 4.96 0.26
N HIS A 150 -6.52 5.44 -0.94
CA HIS A 150 -6.52 4.64 -2.17
C HIS A 150 -7.56 3.50 -2.15
N GLN A 151 -8.63 3.66 -1.37
CA GLN A 151 -9.86 2.86 -1.47
C GLN A 151 -10.97 3.68 -2.09
N SER A 152 -12.06 3.01 -2.46
CA SER A 152 -13.26 3.69 -2.92
C SER A 152 -13.98 4.35 -1.75
N VAL A 153 -14.33 5.64 -1.89
CA VAL A 153 -15.13 6.37 -0.91
C VAL A 153 -16.50 5.71 -0.69
N TYR A 154 -17.02 5.01 -1.70
CA TYR A 154 -18.29 4.30 -1.59
C TYR A 154 -18.25 3.19 -0.54
N GLU A 155 -17.08 2.65 -0.18
CA GLU A 155 -16.96 1.69 0.94
C GLU A 155 -17.22 2.34 2.31
N LEU A 156 -17.07 3.66 2.40
CA LEU A 156 -17.26 4.45 3.62
C LEU A 156 -18.68 5.01 3.74
N VAL A 157 -19.37 5.17 2.61
CA VAL A 157 -20.71 5.76 2.52
C VAL A 157 -21.77 4.67 2.63
N HIS A 158 -22.81 4.94 3.43
CA HIS A 158 -23.97 4.06 3.58
C HIS A 158 -24.61 3.78 2.22
N SER A 159 -25.09 2.56 1.98
CA SER A 159 -25.56 2.15 0.66
C SER A 159 -26.73 2.98 0.11
N GLU A 160 -27.54 3.54 1.00
CA GLU A 160 -28.69 4.39 0.64
C GLU A 160 -28.26 5.77 0.13
N ASP A 161 -27.07 6.26 0.53
CA ASP A 161 -26.59 7.61 0.22
C ASP A 161 -25.64 7.63 -1.00
N ARG A 162 -25.48 6.50 -1.71
CA ARG A 162 -24.53 6.38 -2.83
C ARG A 162 -25.06 6.88 -4.18
N GLU A 163 -26.36 7.05 -4.31
CA GLU A 163 -27.03 7.42 -5.56
C GLU A 163 -27.39 8.91 -5.63
N GLU A 164 -27.10 9.69 -4.59
CA GLU A 164 -27.19 11.17 -4.59
C GLU A 164 -25.94 11.83 -5.17
#